data_AF-A0AAV9A1B6-F1
#
_entry.id   AF-A0AAV9A1B6-F1
#
_cell.length_a   1.000
_cell.length_b   1.000
_cell.length_c   1.000
_cell.angle_alpha   90.00
_cell.angle_beta   90.00
_cell.angle_gamma   90.00
#
_symmetry.space_group_name_H-M   'P 1'
#
loop_
_entity.id
_entity.type
_entity.pdbx_description
1 polymer ?
#
loop_
_entity_poly.entity_id
_entity_poly.type
_entity_poly.pdbx_seq_one_letter_code
_entity_poly.pdbx_strand_id
1 'polypeptide(L)' 'MAIHVPLSLEAQADACLLMFSHMNLLSPAIGDPISKPTQDMLIGLYVLIVMFVSFGALFFYWSRWNFSF' A
#
# COMPACT_ATOMS: atom_id res chain seq x y z
N MET A 1 -16.14 -4.65 -16.81
CA MET A 1 -15.38 -5.85 -16.48
C MET A 1 -16.31 -7.05 -16.64
N ALA A 2 -15.98 -7.99 -17.52
CA ALA A 2 -16.72 -9.26 -17.59
C ALA A 2 -16.27 -10.15 -16.42
N ILE A 3 -17.23 -10.86 -15.80
CA ILE A 3 -16.96 -11.76 -14.69
C ILE A 3 -17.13 -13.18 -15.22
N HIS A 4 -16.04 -13.95 -15.21
CA HIS A 4 -16.03 -15.33 -15.62
C HIS A 4 -15.89 -16.24 -14.40
N VAL A 5 -16.71 -17.28 -14.33
CA VAL A 5 -16.73 -18.24 -13.22
C VAL A 5 -16.23 -19.58 -13.73
N PRO A 6 -15.08 -20.10 -13.24
CA PRO A 6 -14.57 -21.40 -13.64
C PRO A 6 -15.39 -22.54 -13.00
N LEU A 7 -16.00 -23.40 -13.84
CA LEU A 7 -16.91 -24.46 -13.39
C LEU A 7 -16.22 -25.83 -13.21
N SER A 8 -15.14 -26.12 -13.94
CA SER A 8 -14.39 -27.37 -13.78
C SER A 8 -13.35 -27.27 -12.65
N LEU A 9 -13.08 -28.40 -12.00
CA LEU A 9 -12.04 -28.48 -10.95
C LEU A 9 -10.66 -28.10 -11.46
N GLU A 10 -10.34 -28.48 -12.70
CA GLU A 10 -9.09 -28.12 -13.38
C GLU A 10 -9.00 -26.60 -13.59
N ALA A 11 -10.05 -25.97 -14.11
CA ALA A 11 -10.06 -24.52 -14.33
C ALA A 11 -10.03 -23.73 -13.01
N GLN A 12 -10.59 -24.28 -11.93
CA GLN A 12 -10.48 -23.69 -10.59
C GLN A 12 -9.06 -23.78 -10.04
N ALA A 13 -8.39 -24.92 -10.23
CA ALA A 13 -6.99 -25.10 -9.84
C ALA A 13 -6.08 -24.13 -10.60
N ASP A 14 -6.25 -24.02 -11.92
CA ASP A 14 -5.49 -23.10 -12.76
C ASP A 14 -5.75 -21.63 -12.41
N ALA A 15 -7.01 -21.25 -12.15
CA ALA A 15 -7.34 -19.90 -11.72
C ALA A 15 -6.67 -19.56 -10.38
N CYS A 16 -6.61 -20.51 -9.44
CA CYS A 16 -5.94 -20.32 -8.16
C CYS A 16 -4.41 -20.20 -8.31
N LEU A 17 -3.82 -20.98 -9.23
CA LEU A 17 -2.37 -21.03 -9.42
C LEU A 17 -1.82 -19.95 -10.36
N LEU A 18 -2.60 -19.45 -11.31
CA LEU A 18 -2.10 -18.54 -12.35
C LEU A 18 -2.82 -17.19 -12.35
N MET A 19 -4.09 -17.15 -11.97
CA MET A 19 -4.91 -15.93 -12.06
C MET A 19 -5.03 -15.18 -10.73
N PHE A 20 -4.41 -15.68 -9.66
CA PHE A 20 -4.44 -14.98 -8.38
C PHE A 20 -3.64 -13.66 -8.44
N SER A 21 -4.18 -12.60 -7.83
CA SER A 21 -3.57 -11.27 -7.86
C SER A 21 -2.15 -11.21 -7.28
N HIS A 22 -1.86 -11.97 -6.22
CA HIS A 22 -0.55 -11.97 -5.57
C HIS A 22 0.57 -12.52 -6.47
N MET A 23 0.25 -13.39 -7.42
CA MET A 23 1.20 -13.95 -8.40
C MET A 23 1.38 -13.04 -9.62
N ASN A 24 0.50 -12.05 -9.80
CA ASN A 24 0.46 -11.15 -10.95
C ASN A 24 0.77 -9.69 -10.56
N LEU A 25 1.54 -9.46 -9.50
CA LEU A 25 1.92 -8.11 -9.07
C LEU A 25 2.98 -7.46 -9.96
N LEU A 26 3.79 -8.28 -10.63
CA LEU A 26 4.88 -7.83 -11.52
C LEU A 26 4.52 -8.09 -12.98
N SER A 27 5.00 -7.20 -13.86
CA SER A 27 4.89 -7.38 -15.30
C SER A 27 5.73 -8.58 -15.74
N PRO A 28 5.15 -9.58 -16.44
CA PRO A 28 5.89 -10.78 -16.85
C PRO A 28 7.01 -10.50 -17.86
N ALA A 29 6.96 -9.37 -18.57
CA ALA A 29 7.96 -9.03 -19.58
C ALA A 29 9.15 -8.23 -19.03
N ILE A 30 8.95 -7.38 -18.02
CA ILE A 30 9.93 -6.40 -17.55
C ILE A 30 10.25 -6.56 -16.06
N GLY A 31 9.35 -7.19 -15.28
CA GLY A 31 9.50 -7.33 -13.83
C GLY A 31 9.06 -6.11 -13.03
N ASP A 32 8.60 -5.04 -13.68
CA ASP A 32 8.12 -3.84 -12.99
C ASP A 32 6.78 -4.08 -12.27
N PRO A 33 6.54 -3.43 -11.12
CA PRO A 33 5.27 -3.55 -10.40
C PRO A 33 4.12 -2.92 -11.20
N ILE A 34 3.07 -3.71 -11.42
CA ILE A 34 1.85 -3.28 -12.11
C ILE A 34 0.97 -2.46 -11.17
N SER A 35 0.91 -2.86 -9.89
CA SER A 35 0.14 -2.16 -8.87
C SER A 35 1.00 -1.08 -8.21
N LYS A 36 0.74 0.19 -8.56
CA LYS A 36 1.35 1.36 -7.92
C LYS A 36 0.29 2.10 -7.08
N PRO A 37 0.66 2.68 -5.93
CA PRO A 37 -0.28 3.44 -5.12
C PRO A 37 -0.83 4.63 -5.92
N THR A 38 -2.10 4.97 -5.68
CA THR A 38 -2.74 6.12 -6.32
C THR A 38 -2.25 7.43 -5.71
N GLN A 39 -2.49 8.53 -6.43
CA GLN A 39 -2.10 9.87 -6.00
C GLN A 39 -2.67 10.21 -4.60
N ASP A 40 -3.91 9.86 -4.32
CA ASP A 40 -4.54 10.13 -3.02
C ASP A 40 -3.85 9.39 -1.87
N MET A 41 -3.41 8.14 -2.11
CA MET A 41 -2.64 7.39 -1.11
C MET A 41 -1.29 8.06 -0.83
N LEU A 42 -0.62 8.55 -1.87
CA LEU A 42 0.67 9.24 -1.74
C LEU A 42 0.52 10.56 -0.95
N ILE A 43 -0.51 11.35 -1.27
CA ILE A 43 -0.80 12.60 -0.56
C ILE A 43 -1.19 12.31 0.89
N GLY A 44 -2.02 11.30 1.13
CA GLY A 44 -2.41 10.89 2.47
C GLY A 44 -1.20 10.47 3.33
N LEU A 45 -0.30 9.66 2.75
CA LEU A 45 0.94 9.26 3.42
C LEU A 45 1.83 10.46 3.73
N TYR A 46 1.98 11.40 2.79
CA TYR A 46 2.75 12.62 3.00
C TYR A 46 2.20 13.44 4.18
N VAL A 47 0.89 13.66 4.22
CA VAL A 47 0.24 14.41 5.32
C VAL A 47 0.44 13.70 6.65
N LEU A 48 0.26 12.37 6.70
CA LEU A 48 0.41 11.60 7.92
C LEU A 48 1.85 11.66 8.47
N ILE A 49 2.85 11.55 7.60
CA ILE A 49 4.26 11.65 7.98
C ILE A 49 4.60 13.06 8.48
N VAL A 50 4.19 14.10 7.75
CA VAL A 50 4.48 15.50 8.14
C VAL A 50 3.81 15.85 9.46
N MET A 51 2.57 15.41 9.68
CA MET A 51 1.85 15.61 10.93
C MET A 51 2.54 14.90 12.10
N PHE A 52 2.98 13.66 11.90
CA PHE A 52 3.71 12.90 12.93
C PHE A 52 5.01 13.60 13.34
N VAL A 53 5.81 14.05 12.38
CA VAL A 53 7.08 14.76 12.65
C VAL A 53 6.82 16.09 13.35
N SER A 54 5.81 16.85 12.90
CA SER A 54 5.47 18.15 13.50
C SER A 54 4.96 18.00 14.93
N PHE A 55 4.18 16.95 15.21
CA PHE A 55 3.70 16.67 16.57
C PHE A 55 4.85 16.28 17.50
N GLY A 56 5.80 15.44 17.03
CA GLY A 56 7.00 15.09 17.79
C GLY A 56 7.88 16.31 18.10
N ALA A 57 8.05 17.21 17.12
CA ALA A 57 8.77 18.47 17.34
C ALA A 57 8.06 19.37 18.34
N LEU A 58 6.74 19.54 18.20
CA LEU A 58 5.93 20.33 19.13
C LEU A 58 6.01 19.76 20.56
N PHE A 59 5.91 18.44 20.70
CA PHE A 59 6.04 17.76 21.98
C PHE A 59 7.44 17.95 22.58
N PHE A 60 8.50 17.78 21.79
CA PHE A 60 9.87 18.00 22.25
C PHE A 60 10.09 19.44 22.73
N TYR A 61 9.63 20.44 21.96
CA TYR A 61 9.69 21.84 22.37
C TYR A 61 8.85 22.12 23.61
N TRP A 62 7.64 21.58 23.70
CA TRP A 62 6.78 21.73 24.87
C TRP A 62 7.39 21.08 26.13
N SER A 63 7.97 19.89 26.02
CA SER A 63 8.69 19.23 27.10
C SER A 63 9.91 20.03 27.52
N ARG A 64 10.70 20.59 26.59
CA ARG A 64 11.84 21.48 26.90
C ARG A 64 11.42 22.65 27.80
N TRP A 65 10.28 23.28 27.52
CA TRP A 65 9.77 24.41 28.30
C TRP A 65 9.20 24.01 29.67
N ASN A 66 8.61 22.83 29.80
CA ASN A 66 8.06 22.36 31.09
C ASN A 66 9.12 21.88 32.09
N PHE A 67 10.32 21.50 31.62
CA PHE A 67 11.42 21.03 32.48
C PHE A 67 12.55 22.07 32.68
N SER A 68 12.36 23.31 32.23
CA SER A 68 13.34 24.41 32.41
C SER A 68 13.18 25.17 33.75
N PHE A 69 12.54 24.58 34.76
CA PHE A 69 12.45 25.09 36.13
C PHE A 69 12.84 23.99 37.13
#